data_AF-A0A660UJQ7-F1
#
_entry.id   AF-A0A660UJQ7-F1
#
_cell.length_a   1.000
_cell.length_b   1.000
_cell.length_c   1.000
_cell.angle_alpha   90.00
_cell.angle_beta   90.00
_cell.angle_gamma   90.00
#
_symmetry.space_group_name_H-M   'P 1'
#
loop_
_entity.id
_entity.type
_entity.pdbx_description
1 polymer ?
#
loop_
_entity_poly.entity_id
_entity_poly.type
_entity_poly.pdbx_seq_one_letter_code
_entity_poly.pdbx_strand_id
1 'polypeptide(L)'
;IRVRYKTEDTRVGQRTNYDKLILEVWTDGTVTPEMAMVEAAKILRKYINPFVQYAQLGEETVEEESRSEETEADGGIDEELAAKLVMSIESLELTVRSDNCLEANHIQTVGELVRMTEAELLKIRSFGKTSLREIRRKLSDLGLSLGMTDID
;
A
#
# COMPACT_ATOMS: atom_id res chain seq x y z
N ILE A 1 1.42 -32.22 7.40
CA ILE A 1 1.11 -31.85 5.99
C ILE A 1 1.95 -32.72 5.05
N ARG A 2 1.34 -33.38 4.07
CA ARG A 2 2.04 -34.10 2.99
C ARG A 2 1.81 -33.34 1.69
N VAL A 3 2.84 -33.24 0.85
CA VAL A 3 2.76 -32.55 -0.45
C VAL A 3 3.37 -33.43 -1.54
N ARG A 4 2.75 -33.45 -2.72
CA ARG A 4 3.31 -34.01 -3.94
C ARG A 4 3.20 -32.97 -5.05
N TYR A 5 4.22 -32.86 -5.90
CA TYR A 5 4.18 -32.02 -7.08
C TYR A 5 4.48 -32.82 -8.35
N LYS A 6 3.93 -32.37 -9.47
CA LYS A 6 4.23 -32.88 -10.81
C LYS A 6 4.15 -31.74 -11.81
N THR A 7 5.06 -31.72 -12.79
CA THR A 7 5.00 -30.80 -13.94
C THR A 7 4.65 -31.58 -15.20
N GLU A 8 3.84 -30.99 -16.07
CA GLU A 8 3.47 -31.55 -17.37
C GLU A 8 3.34 -30.44 -18.43
N ASP A 9 3.69 -30.74 -19.67
CA ASP A 9 3.55 -29.79 -20.77
C ASP A 9 2.06 -29.49 -21.01
N THR A 10 1.71 -28.22 -21.17
CA THR A 10 0.34 -27.81 -21.43
C THR A 10 0.24 -26.85 -22.61
N ARG A 11 -0.82 -27.03 -23.41
CA ARG A 11 -1.17 -26.11 -24.49
C ARG A 11 -2.17 -25.09 -23.98
N VAL A 12 -1.81 -23.81 -24.03
CA VAL A 12 -2.67 -22.69 -23.66
C VAL A 12 -3.03 -21.92 -24.93
N GLY A 13 -4.26 -22.13 -25.42
CA GLY A 13 -4.72 -21.54 -26.68
C GLY A 13 -3.88 -22.03 -27.87
N GLN A 14 -3.17 -21.12 -28.53
CA GLN A 14 -2.28 -21.44 -29.66
C GLN A 14 -0.82 -21.70 -29.25
N ARG A 15 -0.45 -21.47 -27.99
CA ARG A 15 0.93 -21.61 -27.49
C ARG A 15 1.12 -22.97 -26.81
N THR A 16 2.18 -23.69 -27.16
CA THR A 16 2.50 -25.05 -26.65
C THR A 16 3.69 -25.08 -25.71
N ASN A 17 4.23 -23.92 -25.32
CA ASN A 17 5.48 -23.80 -24.57
C ASN A 17 5.26 -23.49 -23.08
N TYR A 18 4.12 -23.88 -22.53
CA TYR A 18 3.80 -23.66 -21.12
C TYR A 18 3.91 -24.96 -20.34
N ASP A 19 4.36 -24.85 -19.10
CA ASP A 19 4.37 -25.94 -18.14
C ASP A 19 3.18 -25.79 -17.19
N LYS A 20 2.50 -26.90 -16.89
CA LYS A 20 1.47 -26.99 -15.88
C LYS A 20 2.03 -27.66 -14.64
N LEU A 21 1.95 -26.95 -13.51
CA LEU A 21 2.30 -27.48 -12.19
C LEU A 21 1.04 -28.01 -11.50
N ILE A 22 1.08 -29.27 -11.07
CA ILE A 22 0.03 -29.92 -10.27
C ILE A 22 0.59 -30.14 -8.86
N LEU A 23 -0.10 -29.59 -7.86
CA LEU A 23 0.22 -29.75 -6.44
C LEU A 23 -0.91 -30.51 -5.75
N GLU A 24 -0.57 -31.64 -5.13
CA GLU A 24 -1.48 -32.41 -4.27
C GLU A 24 -1.05 -32.19 -2.81
N VAL A 25 -1.92 -31.57 -2.00
CA VAL A 25 -1.63 -31.22 -0.60
C VAL A 25 -2.63 -31.94 0.31
N TRP A 26 -2.11 -32.68 1.29
CA TRP A 26 -2.90 -33.34 2.33
C TRP A 26 -2.62 -32.72 3.69
N THR A 27 -3.67 -32.31 4.38
CA THR A 27 -3.62 -31.78 5.74
C THR A 27 -4.34 -32.72 6.70
N ASP A 28 -4.05 -32.58 7.99
CA ASP A 28 -4.65 -33.32 9.12
C ASP A 28 -5.92 -32.65 9.66
N GLY A 29 -6.38 -31.56 9.03
CA GLY A 29 -7.56 -30.80 9.41
C GLY A 29 -7.31 -29.60 10.31
N THR A 30 -6.09 -29.44 10.86
CA THR A 30 -5.73 -28.26 11.66
C THR A 30 -5.61 -27.00 10.79
N VAL A 31 -5.15 -27.16 9.54
CA VAL A 31 -5.13 -26.11 8.53
C VAL A 31 -5.76 -26.61 7.24
N THR A 32 -6.47 -25.75 6.52
CA THR A 32 -6.97 -26.11 5.19
C THR A 32 -5.80 -26.12 4.19
N PRO A 33 -5.83 -26.97 3.16
CA PRO A 33 -4.78 -26.99 2.13
C PRO A 33 -4.57 -25.63 1.45
N GLU A 34 -5.65 -24.86 1.29
CA GLU A 34 -5.60 -23.50 0.72
C GLU A 34 -4.85 -22.53 1.63
N MET A 35 -5.16 -22.51 2.93
CA MET A 35 -4.44 -21.66 3.89
C MET A 35 -2.95 -22.04 3.96
N ALA A 36 -2.64 -23.34 3.97
CA ALA A 36 -1.25 -23.81 3.97
C ALA A 36 -0.47 -23.35 2.73
N MET A 37 -1.13 -23.29 1.56
CA MET A 37 -0.53 -22.75 0.33
C MET A 37 -0.31 -21.24 0.40
N VAL A 38 -1.27 -20.49 0.96
CA VAL A 38 -1.15 -19.03 1.13
C VAL A 38 0.02 -18.69 2.06
N GLU A 39 0.11 -19.36 3.21
CA GLU A 39 1.21 -19.17 4.16
C GLU A 39 2.56 -19.53 3.54
N ALA A 40 2.66 -20.64 2.82
CA ALA A 40 3.87 -21.00 2.10
C ALA A 40 4.28 -19.95 1.06
N ALA A 41 3.32 -19.34 0.36
CA ALA A 41 3.57 -18.27 -0.61
C ALA A 41 4.03 -16.97 0.07
N LYS A 42 3.42 -16.58 1.21
CA LYS A 42 3.85 -15.43 2.02
C LYS A 42 5.32 -15.60 2.45
N ILE A 43 5.66 -16.77 3.01
CA ILE A 43 7.03 -17.11 3.42
C ILE A 43 7.99 -17.04 2.23
N LEU A 44 7.63 -17.64 1.10
CA LEU A 44 8.46 -17.61 -0.11
C LEU A 44 8.72 -16.17 -0.59
N ARG A 45 7.69 -15.33 -0.61
CA ARG A 45 7.82 -13.92 -0.99
C ARG A 45 8.78 -13.18 -0.07
N LYS A 46 8.66 -13.37 1.25
CA LYS A 46 9.57 -12.77 2.24
C LYS A 46 11.04 -13.08 1.95
N TYR A 47 11.34 -14.33 1.59
CA TYR A 47 12.72 -14.73 1.26
C TYR A 47 13.18 -14.32 -0.15
N ILE A 48 12.25 -14.12 -1.08
CA ILE A 48 12.57 -13.63 -2.44
C ILE A 48 12.73 -12.10 -2.45
N ASN A 49 12.03 -11.36 -1.59
CA ASN A 49 12.02 -9.90 -1.59
C ASN A 49 13.42 -9.25 -1.53
N PRO A 50 14.37 -9.73 -0.71
CA PRO A 50 15.74 -9.22 -0.73
C PRO A 50 16.38 -9.31 -2.12
N PHE A 51 16.07 -10.37 -2.89
CA PHE A 51 16.60 -10.56 -4.24
C PHE A 51 15.99 -9.64 -5.30
N VAL A 52 14.76 -9.19 -5.08
CA VAL A 52 14.05 -8.23 -5.95
C VAL A 52 14.53 -6.80 -5.68
N GLN A 53 14.88 -6.50 -4.43
CA GLN A 53 15.30 -5.16 -3.98
C GLN A 53 16.75 -4.79 -4.32
N TYR A 54 17.59 -5.71 -4.82
CA TYR A 54 18.97 -5.39 -5.23
C TYR A 54 19.13 -4.42 -6.42
N ALA A 55 18.04 -3.84 -6.95
CA ALA A 55 18.15 -2.64 -7.79
C ALA A 55 18.63 -1.41 -7.00
N GLN A 56 18.48 -1.41 -5.66
CA GLN A 56 18.99 -0.37 -4.76
C GLN A 56 19.77 -1.04 -3.62
N LEU A 57 21.09 -0.88 -3.65
CA LEU A 57 21.96 -1.33 -2.58
C LEU A 57 21.74 -0.43 -1.36
N GLY A 58 21.15 -0.96 -0.29
CA GLY A 58 21.20 -0.36 1.04
C GLY A 58 19.87 -0.34 1.79
N GLU A 59 19.92 -0.91 2.99
CA GLU A 59 18.97 -0.72 4.10
C GLU A 59 17.55 -1.23 3.90
N GLU A 60 17.32 -2.50 4.25
CA GLU A 60 16.47 -2.79 5.41
C GLU A 60 16.69 -4.24 5.87
N THR A 61 17.20 -4.38 7.09
CA THR A 61 17.30 -5.65 7.77
C THR A 61 15.89 -6.18 8.04
N VAL A 62 15.67 -7.42 7.66
CA VAL A 62 14.44 -8.21 7.84
C VAL A 62 14.15 -8.39 9.33
N GLU A 63 13.62 -7.38 10.01
CA GLU A 63 13.21 -7.45 11.42
C GLU A 63 11.89 -6.72 11.71
N GLU A 64 10.95 -6.61 10.76
CA GLU A 64 9.60 -6.12 11.07
C GLU A 64 8.51 -6.98 10.41
N GLU A 65 8.32 -8.20 10.90
CA GLU A 65 7.12 -8.98 10.54
C GLU A 65 6.66 -9.92 11.66
N SER A 66 7.22 -9.81 12.88
CA SER A 66 6.77 -10.57 14.05
C SER A 66 5.61 -9.90 14.81
N ARG A 67 4.91 -8.93 14.19
CA ARG A 67 3.81 -8.19 14.82
C ARG A 67 2.51 -8.08 14.00
N SER A 68 2.33 -8.91 12.99
CA SER A 68 1.18 -8.83 12.08
C SER A 68 0.40 -10.14 11.97
N GLU A 69 0.20 -10.85 13.09
CA GLU A 69 -0.70 -12.02 13.13
C GLU A 69 -2.04 -11.76 13.85
N GLU A 70 -2.34 -10.53 14.30
CA GLU A 70 -3.63 -10.22 14.98
C GLU A 70 -4.52 -9.19 14.26
N THR A 71 -4.20 -8.79 13.03
CA THR A 71 -4.98 -7.77 12.28
C THR A 71 -5.40 -8.22 10.87
N GLU A 72 -5.81 -9.47 10.70
CA GLU A 72 -6.45 -9.94 9.45
C GLU A 72 -7.93 -9.48 9.30
N ALA A 73 -8.23 -8.23 9.66
CA ALA A 73 -9.51 -7.59 9.36
C ALA A 73 -9.38 -6.19 8.69
N ASP A 74 -8.16 -5.66 8.49
CA ASP A 74 -7.98 -4.26 8.05
C ASP A 74 -6.97 -4.07 6.88
N GLY A 75 -6.30 -5.12 6.42
CA GLY A 75 -5.22 -5.06 5.42
C GLY A 75 -5.61 -4.74 3.97
N GLY A 76 -6.84 -4.31 3.71
CA GLY A 76 -7.23 -3.73 2.41
C GLY A 76 -7.02 -2.22 2.34
N ILE A 77 -6.78 -1.58 3.50
CA ILE A 77 -6.76 -0.12 3.61
C ILE A 77 -5.35 0.43 3.34
N ASP A 78 -4.29 -0.27 3.75
CA ASP A 78 -2.92 0.27 3.71
C ASP A 78 -2.33 0.47 2.31
N GLU A 79 -2.59 -0.44 1.35
CA GLU A 79 -2.06 -0.27 -0.02
C GLU A 79 -2.78 0.88 -0.76
N GLU A 80 -4.10 0.99 -0.58
CA GLU A 80 -4.90 2.08 -1.17
C GLU A 80 -4.58 3.42 -0.49
N LEU A 81 -4.34 3.41 0.83
CA LEU A 81 -3.93 4.57 1.60
C LEU A 81 -2.53 5.03 1.19
N ALA A 82 -1.57 4.12 1.06
CA ALA A 82 -0.22 4.39 0.57
C ALA A 82 -0.24 5.00 -0.84
N ALA A 83 -1.07 4.46 -1.75
CA ALA A 83 -1.26 5.03 -3.08
C ALA A 83 -1.85 6.46 -3.04
N LYS A 84 -2.82 6.72 -2.15
CA LYS A 84 -3.42 8.05 -1.96
C LYS A 84 -2.45 9.05 -1.33
N LEU A 85 -1.52 8.62 -0.50
CA LEU A 85 -0.54 9.49 0.17
C LEU A 85 0.56 9.98 -0.79
N VAL A 86 0.94 9.16 -1.77
CA VAL A 86 1.96 9.50 -2.79
C VAL A 86 1.39 10.40 -3.91
N MET A 87 0.07 10.53 -4.00
CA MET A 87 -0.61 11.36 -4.99
C MET A 87 -0.18 12.84 -4.89
N SER A 88 -0.04 13.51 -6.05
CA SER A 88 0.32 14.93 -6.14
C SER A 88 -0.88 15.83 -5.79
N ILE A 89 -0.63 16.95 -5.13
CA ILE A 89 -1.67 17.94 -4.80
C ILE A 89 -2.41 18.45 -6.04
N GLU A 90 -1.73 18.56 -7.18
CA GLU A 90 -2.31 19.02 -8.46
C GLU A 90 -3.52 18.16 -8.88
N SER A 91 -3.50 16.87 -8.52
CA SER A 91 -4.55 15.92 -8.90
C SER A 91 -5.79 15.97 -8.00
N LEU A 92 -5.77 16.72 -6.89
CA LEU A 92 -6.98 16.97 -6.07
C LEU A 92 -7.93 18.00 -6.69
N GLU A 93 -7.56 18.63 -7.82
CA GLU A 93 -8.33 19.66 -8.51
C GLU A 93 -8.82 20.76 -7.55
N LEU A 94 -7.88 21.33 -6.79
CA LEU A 94 -8.14 22.43 -5.87
C LEU A 94 -8.31 23.75 -6.65
N THR A 95 -8.94 24.75 -6.03
CA THR A 95 -8.93 26.10 -6.59
C THR A 95 -7.51 26.63 -6.69
N VAL A 96 -7.25 27.44 -7.73
CA VAL A 96 -5.96 28.11 -7.99
C VAL A 96 -5.39 28.83 -6.75
N ARG A 97 -6.25 29.33 -5.86
CA ARG A 97 -5.81 29.96 -4.60
C ARG A 97 -5.27 28.95 -3.60
N SER A 98 -5.95 27.82 -3.42
CA SER A 98 -5.55 26.77 -2.49
C SER A 98 -4.28 26.08 -3.00
N ASP A 99 -4.20 25.83 -4.30
CA ASP A 99 -3.04 25.22 -4.98
C ASP A 99 -1.77 26.09 -4.84
N ASN A 100 -1.85 27.37 -5.20
CA ASN A 100 -0.74 28.31 -5.04
C ASN A 100 -0.30 28.50 -3.58
N CYS A 101 -1.21 28.34 -2.61
CA CYS A 101 -0.85 28.43 -1.19
C CYS A 101 -0.06 27.19 -0.74
N LEU A 102 -0.43 26.00 -1.21
CA LEU A 102 0.26 24.76 -0.89
C LEU A 102 1.65 24.70 -1.56
N GLU A 103 1.71 25.08 -2.84
CA GLU A 103 2.97 25.16 -3.60
C GLU A 103 3.96 26.14 -2.96
N ALA A 104 3.49 27.32 -2.52
CA ALA A 104 4.32 28.32 -1.85
C ALA A 104 4.88 27.87 -0.49
N ASN A 105 4.35 26.80 0.09
CA ASN A 105 4.84 26.20 1.35
C ASN A 105 5.54 24.86 1.13
N HIS A 106 5.91 24.55 -0.13
CA HIS A 106 6.59 23.32 -0.50
C HIS A 106 5.82 22.04 -0.15
N ILE A 107 4.49 22.10 -0.13
CA ILE A 107 3.63 20.93 0.06
C ILE A 107 3.26 20.45 -1.35
N GLN A 108 3.78 19.29 -1.74
CA GLN A 108 3.60 18.74 -3.09
C GLN A 108 2.76 17.47 -3.11
N THR A 109 2.74 16.71 -2.01
CA THR A 109 2.03 15.43 -1.91
C THR A 109 0.85 15.49 -0.94
N VAL A 110 -0.12 14.59 -1.14
CA VAL A 110 -1.25 14.44 -0.21
C VAL A 110 -0.79 13.98 1.17
N GLY A 111 0.25 13.14 1.23
CA GLY A 111 0.86 12.70 2.48
C GLY A 111 1.38 13.86 3.33
N GLU A 112 2.10 14.81 2.71
CA GLU A 112 2.57 16.02 3.41
C GLU A 112 1.40 16.88 3.91
N LEU A 113 0.35 17.02 3.09
CA LEU A 113 -0.83 17.81 3.45
C LEU A 113 -1.60 17.21 4.64
N VAL A 114 -1.73 15.89 4.67
CA VAL A 114 -2.48 15.15 5.69
C VAL A 114 -1.75 15.11 7.03
N ARG A 115 -0.41 15.18 7.03
CA ARG A 115 0.42 15.31 8.24
C ARG A 115 0.25 16.67 8.94
N MET A 116 -0.14 17.71 8.22
CA MET A 116 -0.35 19.04 8.80
C MET A 116 -1.69 19.18 9.53
N THR A 117 -1.68 19.92 10.63
CA THR A 117 -2.90 20.23 11.38
C THR A 117 -3.64 21.43 10.79
N GLU A 118 -4.96 21.51 11.02
CA GLU A 118 -5.77 22.68 10.62
C GLU A 118 -5.19 24.01 11.16
N ALA A 119 -4.61 23.97 12.37
CA ALA A 119 -4.00 25.12 13.01
C ALA A 119 -2.71 25.58 12.32
N GLU A 120 -1.95 24.67 11.73
CA GLU A 120 -0.74 24.98 10.98
C GLU A 120 -1.07 25.52 9.59
N LEU A 121 -2.06 24.92 8.92
CA LEU A 121 -2.55 25.42 7.64
C LEU A 121 -3.09 26.86 7.76
N LEU A 122 -3.78 27.20 8.86
CA LEU A 122 -4.24 28.57 9.11
C LEU A 122 -3.12 29.59 9.40
N LYS A 123 -1.90 29.14 9.73
CA LYS A 123 -0.74 30.03 9.90
C LYS A 123 -0.07 30.37 8.56
N ILE A 124 -0.38 29.62 7.51
CA ILE A 124 0.17 29.85 6.18
C ILE A 124 -0.31 31.20 5.65
N ARG A 125 0.65 31.98 5.12
CA ARG A 125 0.38 33.28 4.50
C ARG A 125 -0.61 33.11 3.35
N SER A 126 -1.68 33.90 3.36
CA SER A 126 -2.77 33.88 2.36
C SER A 126 -3.68 32.64 2.41
N PHE A 127 -3.54 31.78 3.41
CA PHE A 127 -4.43 30.64 3.61
C PHE A 127 -5.70 31.05 4.38
N GLY A 128 -6.87 30.78 3.81
CA GLY A 128 -8.15 31.26 4.33
C GLY A 128 -9.09 30.13 4.77
N LYS A 129 -10.14 30.50 5.53
CA LYS A 129 -11.22 29.59 5.95
C LYS A 129 -11.91 28.89 4.76
N THR A 130 -11.96 29.55 3.61
CA THR A 130 -12.53 29.00 2.38
C THR A 130 -11.68 27.88 1.79
N SER A 131 -10.35 28.06 1.75
CA SER A 131 -9.39 27.03 1.30
C SER A 131 -9.33 25.85 2.26
N LEU A 132 -9.40 26.10 3.57
CA LEU A 132 -9.47 25.04 4.57
C LEU A 132 -10.70 24.14 4.39
N ARG A 133 -11.87 24.73 4.15
CA ARG A 133 -13.11 23.99 3.91
C ARG A 133 -13.05 23.18 2.60
N GLU A 134 -12.42 23.73 1.59
CA GLU A 134 -12.23 23.07 0.30
C GLU A 134 -11.33 21.82 0.43
N ILE A 135 -10.17 21.99 1.07
CA ILE A 135 -9.23 20.88 1.32
C ILE A 135 -9.89 19.80 2.15
N ARG A 136 -10.60 20.17 3.23
CA ARG A 136 -11.31 19.19 4.07
C ARG A 136 -12.32 18.37 3.28
N ARG A 137 -13.08 19.00 2.38
CA ARG A 137 -14.04 18.29 1.51
C ARG A 137 -13.32 17.31 0.60
N LYS A 138 -12.27 17.76 -0.11
CA LYS A 138 -11.51 16.94 -1.06
C LYS A 138 -10.77 15.78 -0.39
N LEU A 139 -10.23 15.99 0.81
CA LEU A 139 -9.65 14.91 1.61
C LEU A 139 -10.73 13.93 2.09
N SER A 140 -11.90 14.43 2.52
CA SER A 140 -13.02 13.57 2.91
C SER A 140 -13.55 12.72 1.75
N ASP A 141 -13.54 13.24 0.52
CA ASP A 141 -13.89 12.48 -0.70
C ASP A 141 -12.93 11.30 -0.94
N LEU A 142 -11.68 11.41 -0.47
CA LEU A 142 -10.66 10.35 -0.54
C LEU A 142 -10.62 9.45 0.71
N GLY A 143 -11.42 9.75 1.74
CA GLY A 143 -11.42 9.06 3.03
C GLY A 143 -10.29 9.51 3.97
N LEU A 144 -9.65 10.65 3.71
CA LEU A 144 -8.53 11.20 4.46
C LEU A 144 -8.95 12.38 5.36
N SER A 145 -8.19 12.62 6.42
CA SER A 145 -8.41 13.74 7.35
C SER A 145 -7.09 14.43 7.69
N LEU A 146 -7.14 15.70 8.06
CA LEU A 146 -5.97 16.48 8.46
C LEU A 146 -5.46 16.06 9.85
N GLY A 147 -4.15 16.13 10.08
CA GLY A 147 -3.51 15.82 11.35
C GLY A 147 -3.29 14.33 11.63
N MET A 148 -3.12 13.51 10.58
CA MET A 148 -2.73 12.11 10.75
C MET A 148 -1.21 12.05 11.02
N THR A 149 -0.83 11.82 12.27
CA THR A 149 0.58 11.75 12.73
C THR A 149 1.16 10.34 12.77
N ASP A 150 0.35 9.31 12.50
CA ASP A 150 0.72 7.89 12.65
C ASP A 150 0.91 7.18 11.29
N ILE A 151 1.38 7.91 10.26
CA ILE A 151 1.52 7.40 8.87
C ILE A 151 3.00 7.15 8.50
N ASP A 152 3.79 6.60 9.42
CA ASP A 152 5.15 6.15 9.10
C ASP A 152 5.16 4.65 8.80
#